data_AF-A0A2G4IY60-F1
#
_entry.id   AF-A0A2G4IY60-F1
#
_cell.length_a   1.000
_cell.length_b   1.000
_cell.length_c   1.000
_cell.angle_alpha   90.00
_cell.angle_beta   90.00
_cell.angle_gamma   90.00
#
_symmetry.space_group_name_H-M   'P 1'
#
loop_
_entity.id
_entity.type
_entity.pdbx_description
1 polymer ?
#
loop_
_entity_poly.entity_id
_entity_poly.type
_entity_poly.pdbx_seq_one_letter_code
_entity_poly.pdbx_strand_id
1 'polypeptide(L)'
;MAQAGRILLSAIADESAFHHTAVEQFSSLAAIGLEYYSLRSIDIGRGVKNVMKLTLADIQKIRHIEDEYGLNVASIASPLGKIKLIDKPDGTKNIFRPWKHYLAHDVARACELAHAFETKLIRGFSFYPPRGANPADYLTAAADRIGQIAEACHRSDLTFGLEVEANLVGHTGELLADIYRRVNHPGLVLVFDAANLIVQGFSTTEVFRQWEAMKPGIGWVHIKDYRKVSGQARGKHINEEMLANFVPADRGTAGHERILSDLRTMLPTLTKKLQRRGIPGVFLDLEPHVRGGGQYGGTSGPDGMGIALRALCAVLEKAKVGYHLRDFDDLLAARGF
;
A
#
# COMPACT_ATOMS: atom_id res chain seq x y z
N MET A 1 -7.85 21.24 14.31
CA MET A 1 -7.33 20.37 15.39
C MET A 1 -7.54 18.93 14.97
N ALA A 2 -6.49 18.13 14.77
CA ALA A 2 -6.65 16.74 14.37
C ALA A 2 -7.40 15.96 15.46
N GLN A 3 -8.52 15.37 15.09
CA GLN A 3 -9.35 14.56 15.97
C GLN A 3 -8.57 13.29 16.33
N ALA A 4 -7.95 13.28 17.51
CA ALA A 4 -7.26 12.11 18.03
C ALA A 4 -8.23 10.92 18.03
N GLY A 5 -7.98 9.93 17.16
CA GLY A 5 -8.85 8.76 17.01
C GLY A 5 -9.51 8.56 15.64
N ARG A 6 -9.20 9.40 14.64
CA ARG A 6 -9.63 9.18 13.24
C ARG A 6 -8.52 8.62 12.36
N ILE A 7 -8.89 7.71 11.46
CA ILE A 7 -8.06 7.31 10.31
C ILE A 7 -8.37 8.20 9.11
N LEU A 8 -7.48 8.15 8.11
CA LEU A 8 -7.70 8.69 6.77
C LEU A 8 -7.97 7.52 5.82
N LEU A 9 -8.90 7.71 4.89
CA LEU A 9 -9.25 6.70 3.89
C LEU A 9 -8.62 7.09 2.56
N SER A 10 -7.99 6.12 1.91
CA SER A 10 -7.48 6.24 0.54
C SER A 10 -7.77 4.96 -0.24
N ALA A 11 -7.46 4.96 -1.52
CA ALA A 11 -7.49 3.76 -2.35
C ALA A 11 -6.37 3.79 -3.38
N ILE A 12 -5.89 2.62 -3.82
CA ILE A 12 -5.09 2.52 -5.04
C ILE A 12 -6.00 2.85 -6.23
N ALA A 13 -5.78 4.02 -6.82
CA ALA A 13 -6.78 4.66 -7.66
C ALA A 13 -7.08 3.93 -8.97
N ASP A 14 -6.09 3.25 -9.56
CA ASP A 14 -6.28 2.52 -10.80
C ASP A 14 -7.32 1.39 -10.68
N GLU A 15 -7.53 0.83 -9.49
CA GLU A 15 -8.54 -0.23 -9.29
C GLU A 15 -9.98 0.27 -9.39
N SER A 16 -10.19 1.58 -9.24
CA SER A 16 -11.51 2.22 -9.35
C SER A 16 -11.93 2.52 -10.79
N ALA A 17 -11.08 2.19 -11.77
CA ALA A 17 -11.29 2.54 -13.17
C ALA A 17 -11.17 1.32 -14.09
N PHE A 18 -12.00 1.23 -15.12
CA PHE A 18 -11.92 0.20 -16.15
C PHE A 18 -10.83 0.50 -17.18
N HIS A 19 -10.58 1.77 -17.48
CA HIS A 19 -9.62 2.21 -18.50
C HIS A 19 -8.41 2.94 -17.88
N HIS A 20 -8.36 3.02 -16.55
CA HIS A 20 -7.33 3.72 -15.78
C HIS A 20 -7.17 5.21 -16.13
N THR A 21 -8.15 5.84 -16.78
CA THR A 21 -8.05 7.27 -17.08
C THR A 21 -8.14 8.11 -15.80
N ALA A 22 -7.40 9.21 -15.74
CA ALA A 22 -7.40 10.11 -14.58
C ALA A 22 -8.82 10.55 -14.19
N VAL A 23 -9.63 10.93 -15.17
CA VAL A 23 -11.01 11.35 -14.98
C VAL A 23 -11.86 10.22 -14.40
N GLU A 24 -11.71 8.98 -14.89
CA GLU A 24 -12.47 7.84 -14.37
C GLU A 24 -12.08 7.51 -12.93
N GLN A 25 -10.77 7.45 -12.64
CA GLN A 25 -10.26 7.23 -11.30
C GLN A 25 -10.79 8.32 -10.35
N PHE A 26 -10.59 9.59 -10.70
CA PHE A 26 -10.90 10.70 -9.79
C PHE A 26 -12.39 10.92 -9.62
N SER A 27 -13.18 10.73 -10.68
CA SER A 27 -14.65 10.75 -10.58
C SER A 27 -15.15 9.65 -9.65
N SER A 28 -14.60 8.43 -9.77
CA SER A 28 -14.98 7.33 -8.88
C SER A 28 -14.64 7.62 -7.42
N LEU A 29 -13.41 8.07 -7.14
CA LEU A 29 -12.94 8.29 -5.77
C LEU A 29 -13.64 9.48 -5.11
N ALA A 30 -13.77 10.60 -5.81
CA ALA A 30 -14.48 11.77 -5.31
C ALA A 30 -15.96 11.47 -5.04
N ALA A 31 -16.63 10.72 -5.93
CA ALA A 31 -18.04 10.38 -5.78
C ALA A 31 -18.32 9.49 -4.56
N ILE A 32 -17.36 8.68 -4.13
CA ILE A 32 -17.48 7.84 -2.92
C ILE A 32 -16.95 8.52 -1.65
N GLY A 33 -16.57 9.80 -1.75
CA GLY A 33 -16.18 10.65 -0.62
C GLY A 33 -14.72 10.53 -0.21
N LEU A 34 -13.85 9.93 -1.04
CA LEU A 34 -12.42 9.92 -0.76
C LEU A 34 -11.77 11.25 -1.15
N GLU A 35 -10.86 11.70 -0.31
CA GLU A 35 -10.04 12.91 -0.53
C GLU A 35 -8.57 12.56 -0.79
N TYR A 36 -8.20 11.31 -0.59
CA TYR A 36 -6.86 10.81 -0.77
C TYR A 36 -6.82 9.56 -1.64
N TYR A 37 -5.72 9.37 -2.36
CA TYR A 37 -5.50 8.18 -3.18
C TYR A 37 -4.03 7.79 -3.28
N SER A 38 -3.75 6.51 -3.50
CA SER A 38 -2.40 6.02 -3.79
C SER A 38 -2.19 5.89 -5.30
N LEU A 39 -1.14 6.55 -5.81
CA LEU A 39 -0.86 6.64 -7.25
C LEU A 39 0.02 5.46 -7.69
N ARG A 40 -0.55 4.52 -8.44
CA ARG A 40 0.14 3.35 -9.03
C ARG A 40 0.28 3.46 -10.55
N SER A 41 -0.84 3.56 -11.24
CA SER A 41 -0.90 3.70 -12.69
C SER A 41 -2.00 4.69 -13.09
N ILE A 42 -1.80 5.41 -14.18
CA ILE A 42 -2.77 6.40 -14.64
C ILE A 42 -2.61 6.65 -16.14
N ASP A 43 -3.73 6.88 -16.81
CA ASP A 43 -3.79 7.35 -18.19
C ASP A 43 -4.32 8.79 -18.21
N ILE A 44 -3.57 9.69 -18.83
CA ILE A 44 -3.96 11.09 -19.03
C ILE A 44 -4.35 11.40 -20.49
N GLY A 45 -4.74 10.37 -21.25
CA GLY A 45 -5.07 10.42 -22.68
C GLY A 45 -3.90 10.04 -23.60
N ARG A 46 -2.88 9.32 -23.09
CA ARG A 46 -1.69 8.91 -23.86
C ARG A 46 -1.27 7.46 -23.57
N GLY A 47 -2.19 6.66 -23.07
CA GLY A 47 -1.95 5.30 -22.62
C GLY A 47 -1.57 5.22 -21.14
N VAL A 48 -1.87 4.08 -20.54
CA VAL A 48 -1.60 3.80 -19.12
C VAL A 48 -0.10 3.84 -18.84
N LYS A 49 0.30 4.65 -17.85
CA LYS A 49 1.68 4.69 -17.33
C LYS A 49 1.70 4.29 -15.88
N ASN A 50 2.68 3.47 -15.49
CA ASN A 50 3.07 3.34 -14.09
C ASN A 50 3.65 4.67 -13.59
N VAL A 51 3.41 5.00 -12.31
CA VAL A 51 3.85 6.24 -11.66
C VAL A 51 5.33 6.54 -11.88
N MET A 52 6.19 5.51 -11.87
CA MET A 52 7.64 5.64 -12.08
C MET A 52 8.03 6.17 -13.47
N LYS A 53 7.11 6.08 -14.45
CA LYS A 53 7.30 6.48 -15.85
C LYS A 53 6.62 7.80 -16.21
N LEU A 54 5.99 8.48 -15.24
CA LEU A 54 5.39 9.79 -15.49
C LEU A 54 6.49 10.81 -15.81
N THR A 55 6.20 11.73 -16.72
CA THR A 55 7.05 12.88 -17.07
C THR A 55 6.56 14.14 -16.34
N LEU A 56 7.33 15.23 -16.38
CA LEU A 56 6.90 16.51 -15.79
C LEU A 56 5.54 16.99 -16.34
N ALA A 57 5.34 16.86 -17.65
CA ALA A 57 4.07 17.23 -18.28
C ALA A 57 2.91 16.31 -17.84
N ASP A 58 3.19 15.02 -17.60
CA ASP A 58 2.18 14.12 -17.06
C ASP A 58 1.80 14.54 -15.63
N ILE A 59 2.79 14.83 -14.79
CA ILE A 59 2.59 15.25 -13.39
C ILE A 59 1.76 16.53 -13.32
N GLN A 60 2.13 17.57 -14.09
CA GLN A 60 1.38 18.84 -14.11
C GLN A 60 -0.08 18.63 -14.49
N LYS A 61 -0.35 17.77 -15.47
CA LYS A 61 -1.71 17.45 -15.87
C LYS A 61 -2.47 16.71 -14.77
N ILE A 62 -1.82 15.75 -14.09
CA ILE A 62 -2.46 15.02 -12.98
C ILE A 62 -2.77 15.97 -11.83
N ARG A 63 -1.83 16.82 -11.41
CA ARG A 63 -2.02 17.83 -10.35
C ARG A 63 -3.20 18.77 -10.66
N HIS A 64 -3.34 19.20 -11.92
CA HIS A 64 -4.47 20.04 -12.31
C HIS A 64 -5.83 19.34 -12.15
N ILE A 65 -5.91 18.05 -12.49
CA ILE A 65 -7.14 17.27 -12.32
C ILE A 65 -7.33 16.91 -10.83
N GLU A 66 -6.27 16.71 -10.06
CA GLU A 66 -6.35 16.56 -8.60
C GLU A 66 -7.03 17.77 -7.94
N ASP A 67 -6.64 18.98 -8.32
CA ASP A 67 -7.23 20.22 -7.82
C ASP A 67 -8.73 20.30 -8.15
N GLU A 68 -9.12 19.93 -9.37
CA GLU A 68 -10.52 19.92 -9.82
C GLU A 68 -11.40 18.97 -8.99
N TYR A 69 -10.87 17.80 -8.62
CA TYR A 69 -11.60 16.77 -7.88
C TYR A 69 -11.37 16.85 -6.35
N GLY A 70 -10.50 17.74 -5.89
CA GLY A 70 -10.09 17.88 -4.49
C GLY A 70 -9.36 16.64 -3.95
N LEU A 71 -8.59 15.94 -4.77
CA LEU A 71 -7.90 14.72 -4.39
C LEU A 71 -6.42 14.98 -4.11
N ASN A 72 -5.86 14.30 -3.12
CA ASN A 72 -4.44 14.37 -2.78
C ASN A 72 -3.79 13.00 -2.79
N VAL A 73 -2.50 12.92 -3.11
CA VAL A 73 -1.78 11.65 -3.08
C VAL A 73 -1.48 11.25 -1.63
N ALA A 74 -2.07 10.15 -1.16
CA ALA A 74 -1.71 9.50 0.09
C ALA A 74 -0.30 8.91 0.02
N SER A 75 -0.01 8.13 -1.03
CA SER A 75 1.29 7.49 -1.23
C SER A 75 1.64 7.27 -2.70
N ILE A 76 2.93 7.23 -3.01
CA ILE A 76 3.41 6.65 -4.27
C ILE A 76 3.41 5.13 -4.11
N ALA A 77 2.52 4.45 -4.84
CA ALA A 77 2.41 2.99 -4.83
C ALA A 77 3.51 2.33 -5.69
N SER A 78 4.76 2.61 -5.38
CA SER A 78 5.91 2.25 -6.20
C SER A 78 6.15 0.72 -6.25
N PRO A 79 6.75 0.20 -7.34
CA PRO A 79 7.19 -1.19 -7.41
C PRO A 79 8.57 -1.40 -6.77
N LEU A 80 9.09 -0.44 -5.99
CA LEU A 80 10.43 -0.56 -5.42
C LEU A 80 10.53 -1.84 -4.58
N GLY A 81 11.57 -2.64 -4.82
CA GLY A 81 11.78 -3.93 -4.17
C GLY A 81 11.27 -5.12 -5.00
N LYS A 82 10.41 -4.93 -6.01
CA LYS A 82 9.98 -6.01 -6.93
C LYS A 82 11.04 -6.34 -7.98
N ILE A 83 12.28 -6.55 -7.53
CA ILE A 83 13.43 -7.01 -8.31
C ILE A 83 14.10 -8.18 -7.57
N LYS A 84 14.94 -8.93 -8.28
CA LYS A 84 15.76 -9.97 -7.68
C LYS A 84 16.73 -9.37 -6.67
N LEU A 85 16.85 -10.03 -5.52
CA LEU A 85 17.84 -9.66 -4.52
C LEU A 85 19.26 -9.96 -5.02
N ILE A 86 19.49 -11.11 -5.65
CA ILE A 86 20.81 -11.47 -6.17
C ILE A 86 20.73 -11.75 -7.66
N ASP A 87 21.84 -11.49 -8.36
CA ASP A 87 21.95 -11.80 -9.79
C ASP A 87 22.20 -13.30 -9.97
N LYS A 88 21.11 -14.06 -9.96
CA LYS A 88 21.15 -15.52 -10.11
C LYS A 88 20.05 -15.97 -11.08
N PRO A 89 20.37 -16.84 -12.05
CA PRO A 89 19.37 -17.55 -12.83
C PRO A 89 18.53 -18.46 -11.91
N ASP A 90 17.21 -18.28 -11.93
CA ASP A 90 16.26 -19.02 -11.09
C ASP A 90 14.96 -19.39 -11.85
N GLY A 91 14.98 -19.24 -13.18
CA GLY A 91 13.84 -19.53 -14.06
C GLY A 91 12.67 -18.56 -13.93
N THR A 92 12.80 -17.45 -13.20
CA THR A 92 11.76 -16.40 -13.11
C THR A 92 12.00 -15.30 -14.15
N LYS A 93 10.95 -14.55 -14.48
CA LYS A 93 11.02 -13.33 -15.31
C LYS A 93 11.41 -12.08 -14.51
N ASN A 94 11.67 -12.23 -13.21
CA ASN A 94 12.02 -11.11 -12.33
C ASN A 94 13.37 -10.53 -12.75
N ILE A 95 13.44 -9.21 -12.81
CA ILE A 95 14.65 -8.51 -13.24
C ILE A 95 15.61 -8.35 -12.05
N PHE A 96 16.91 -8.49 -12.30
CA PHE A 96 17.94 -8.00 -11.40
C PHE A 96 18.36 -6.59 -11.86
N ARG A 97 18.62 -5.69 -10.90
CA ARG A 97 19.20 -4.38 -11.19
C ARG A 97 20.46 -4.20 -10.34
N PRO A 98 21.60 -3.78 -10.93
CA PRO A 98 22.79 -3.46 -10.16
C PRO A 98 22.48 -2.42 -9.08
N TRP A 99 22.89 -2.70 -7.84
CA TRP A 99 22.41 -1.95 -6.68
C TRP A 99 22.68 -0.44 -6.75
N LYS A 100 23.88 -0.04 -7.17
CA LYS A 100 24.24 1.38 -7.32
C LYS A 100 23.32 2.09 -8.33
N HIS A 101 23.01 1.45 -9.45
CA HIS A 101 22.08 1.99 -10.43
C HIS A 101 20.67 2.09 -9.85
N TYR A 102 20.21 1.04 -9.16
CA TYR A 102 18.88 1.01 -8.58
C TYR A 102 18.66 2.13 -7.55
N LEU A 103 19.64 2.37 -6.68
CA LEU A 103 19.58 3.47 -5.71
C LEU A 103 19.64 4.85 -6.38
N ALA A 104 20.53 5.03 -7.36
CA ALA A 104 20.72 6.31 -8.03
C ALA A 104 19.60 6.71 -9.00
N HIS A 105 18.86 5.73 -9.53
CA HIS A 105 17.82 5.97 -10.54
C HIS A 105 16.43 5.62 -10.04
N ASP A 106 16.14 4.35 -9.73
CA ASP A 106 14.79 3.92 -9.37
C ASP A 106 14.32 4.53 -8.03
N VAL A 107 15.17 4.51 -6.99
CA VAL A 107 14.82 5.07 -5.67
C VAL A 107 14.77 6.59 -5.71
N ALA A 108 15.77 7.23 -6.34
CA ALA A 108 15.77 8.68 -6.55
C ALA A 108 14.51 9.14 -7.29
N ARG A 109 14.10 8.41 -8.34
CA ARG A 109 12.90 8.72 -9.11
C ARG A 109 11.64 8.65 -8.25
N ALA A 110 11.52 7.67 -7.36
CA ALA A 110 10.37 7.58 -6.45
C ALA A 110 10.32 8.79 -5.50
N CYS A 111 11.48 9.25 -5.01
CA CYS A 111 11.57 10.45 -4.16
C CYS A 111 11.16 11.72 -4.91
N GLU A 112 11.64 11.91 -6.14
CA GLU A 112 11.22 13.01 -7.01
C GLU A 112 9.71 13.03 -7.23
N LEU A 113 9.11 11.86 -7.51
CA LEU A 113 7.67 11.73 -7.71
C LEU A 113 6.89 12.04 -6.44
N ALA A 114 7.33 11.54 -5.28
CA ALA A 114 6.68 11.83 -4.01
C ALA A 114 6.67 13.33 -3.70
N HIS A 115 7.78 14.04 -3.97
CA HIS A 115 7.82 15.49 -3.87
C HIS A 115 6.88 16.20 -4.85
N ALA A 116 6.86 15.76 -6.10
CA ALA A 116 6.05 16.40 -7.13
C ALA A 116 4.53 16.24 -6.89
N PHE A 117 4.14 15.20 -6.16
CA PHE A 117 2.77 14.94 -5.71
C PHE A 117 2.54 15.30 -4.22
N GLU A 118 3.50 15.98 -3.59
CA GLU A 118 3.43 16.48 -2.21
C GLU A 118 3.09 15.41 -1.14
N THR A 119 3.37 14.15 -1.44
CA THR A 119 3.21 13.05 -0.48
C THR A 119 4.50 12.79 0.30
N LYS A 120 4.34 12.31 1.53
CA LYS A 120 5.43 11.88 2.40
C LYS A 120 5.63 10.37 2.41
N LEU A 121 4.81 9.61 1.68
CA LEU A 121 4.79 8.15 1.71
C LEU A 121 5.19 7.55 0.36
N ILE A 122 6.20 6.68 0.39
CA ILE A 122 6.54 5.80 -0.72
C ILE A 122 6.36 4.37 -0.24
N ARG A 123 5.44 3.65 -0.88
CA ARG A 123 5.29 2.22 -0.66
C ARG A 123 6.37 1.46 -1.43
N GLY A 124 6.91 0.41 -0.85
CA GLY A 124 7.71 -0.57 -1.57
C GLY A 124 7.79 -1.88 -0.81
N PHE A 125 8.72 -2.71 -1.25
CA PHE A 125 8.78 -4.12 -0.93
C PHE A 125 10.18 -4.52 -0.51
N SER A 126 10.31 -5.76 -0.04
CA SER A 126 11.63 -6.33 0.27
C SER A 126 12.35 -6.67 -1.03
N PHE A 127 12.53 -7.93 -1.41
CA PHE A 127 13.10 -8.35 -2.70
C PHE A 127 12.67 -9.77 -3.02
N TYR A 128 12.75 -10.18 -4.29
CA TYR A 128 12.61 -11.60 -4.64
C TYR A 128 13.90 -12.35 -4.25
N PRO A 129 13.86 -13.32 -3.32
CA PRO A 129 14.97 -14.26 -3.14
C PRO A 129 15.05 -15.20 -4.35
N PRO A 130 16.16 -15.93 -4.54
CA PRO A 130 16.22 -16.98 -5.55
C PRO A 130 15.06 -17.96 -5.38
N ARG A 131 14.38 -18.30 -6.48
CA ARG A 131 13.22 -19.20 -6.46
C ARG A 131 13.54 -20.50 -5.71
N GLY A 132 12.67 -20.84 -4.75
CA GLY A 132 12.78 -22.06 -3.94
C GLY A 132 13.78 -21.98 -2.77
N ALA A 133 14.50 -20.88 -2.63
CA ALA A 133 15.37 -20.68 -1.47
C ALA A 133 14.57 -20.31 -0.21
N ASN A 134 15.13 -20.60 0.96
CA ASN A 134 14.56 -20.16 2.23
C ASN A 134 14.73 -18.63 2.38
N PRO A 135 13.64 -17.85 2.48
CA PRO A 135 13.72 -16.39 2.59
C PRO A 135 14.52 -15.89 3.79
N ALA A 136 14.54 -16.65 4.90
CA ALA A 136 15.28 -16.28 6.11
C ALA A 136 16.79 -16.13 5.86
N ASP A 137 17.36 -16.90 4.93
CA ASP A 137 18.79 -16.86 4.58
C ASP A 137 19.20 -15.52 3.94
N TYR A 138 18.22 -14.74 3.47
CA TYR A 138 18.41 -13.48 2.75
C TYR A 138 18.03 -12.24 3.55
N LEU A 139 17.67 -12.39 4.83
CA LEU A 139 17.21 -11.28 5.68
C LEU A 139 18.24 -10.18 5.82
N THR A 140 19.52 -10.51 6.06
CA THR A 140 20.58 -9.51 6.20
C THR A 140 20.76 -8.71 4.91
N ALA A 141 20.89 -9.39 3.76
CA ALA A 141 21.07 -8.72 2.47
C ALA A 141 19.86 -7.86 2.07
N ALA A 142 18.64 -8.29 2.41
CA ALA A 142 17.45 -7.48 2.21
C ALA A 142 17.42 -6.26 3.14
N ALA A 143 17.72 -6.44 4.43
CA ALA A 143 17.79 -5.36 5.41
C ALA A 143 18.83 -4.30 5.03
N ASP A 144 20.03 -4.69 4.59
CA ASP A 144 21.08 -3.74 4.18
C ASP A 144 20.63 -2.84 3.02
N ARG A 145 19.87 -3.40 2.07
CA ARG A 145 19.33 -2.68 0.92
C ARG A 145 18.15 -1.79 1.29
N ILE A 146 17.23 -2.31 2.10
CA ILE A 146 16.08 -1.54 2.60
C ILE A 146 16.55 -0.39 3.49
N GLY A 147 17.60 -0.58 4.29
CA GLY A 147 18.23 0.48 5.07
C GLY A 147 18.75 1.62 4.21
N GLN A 148 19.41 1.31 3.09
CA GLN A 148 19.86 2.33 2.12
C GLN A 148 18.70 3.04 1.41
N ILE A 149 17.59 2.34 1.10
CA ILE A 149 16.37 2.97 0.58
C ILE A 149 15.77 3.90 1.64
N ALA A 150 15.63 3.43 2.87
CA ALA A 150 15.06 4.20 3.97
C ALA A 150 15.90 5.44 4.30
N GLU A 151 17.23 5.36 4.20
CA GLU A 151 18.14 6.49 4.32
C GLU A 151 17.94 7.51 3.18
N ALA A 152 17.87 7.04 1.92
CA ALA A 152 17.62 7.91 0.78
C ALA A 152 16.28 8.66 0.88
N CYS A 153 15.22 7.95 1.26
CA CYS A 153 13.90 8.54 1.53
C CYS A 153 13.97 9.54 2.69
N HIS A 154 14.59 9.17 3.81
CA HIS A 154 14.68 10.03 4.99
C HIS A 154 15.44 11.34 4.74
N ARG A 155 16.56 11.27 4.01
CA ARG A 155 17.32 12.46 3.57
C ARG A 155 16.53 13.38 2.66
N SER A 156 15.50 12.85 2.01
CA SER A 156 14.55 13.60 1.19
C SER A 156 13.30 14.00 1.97
N ASP A 157 13.26 13.85 3.30
CA ASP A 157 12.08 14.08 4.13
C ASP A 157 10.84 13.24 3.71
N LEU A 158 11.10 11.98 3.33
CA LEU A 158 10.11 11.00 2.90
C LEU A 158 10.19 9.72 3.75
N THR A 159 9.09 8.97 3.75
CA THR A 159 8.95 7.71 4.51
C THR A 159 8.80 6.55 3.56
N PHE A 160 9.65 5.54 3.70
CA PHE A 160 9.51 4.28 2.99
C PHE A 160 8.65 3.31 3.81
N GLY A 161 7.55 2.82 3.25
CA GLY A 161 6.73 1.78 3.84
C GLY A 161 7.00 0.44 3.16
N LEU A 162 7.39 -0.54 3.98
CA LEU A 162 7.69 -1.89 3.55
C LEU A 162 6.47 -2.79 3.70
N GLU A 163 5.91 -3.22 2.58
CA GLU A 163 4.69 -4.04 2.54
C GLU A 163 4.97 -5.54 2.63
N VAL A 164 4.12 -6.23 3.40
CA VAL A 164 4.10 -7.70 3.47
C VAL A 164 3.49 -8.24 2.20
N GLU A 165 4.20 -9.13 1.52
CA GLU A 165 3.83 -9.56 0.16
C GLU A 165 4.35 -10.97 -0.12
N ALA A 166 3.53 -11.78 -0.77
CA ALA A 166 3.89 -13.15 -1.08
C ALA A 166 5.17 -13.22 -1.95
N ASN A 167 5.88 -14.34 -1.89
CA ASN A 167 7.06 -14.62 -2.72
C ASN A 167 8.31 -13.76 -2.46
N LEU A 168 8.28 -12.80 -1.54
CA LEU A 168 9.42 -11.94 -1.22
C LEU A 168 10.21 -12.41 0.02
N VAL A 169 11.36 -11.80 0.28
CA VAL A 169 12.13 -12.06 1.52
C VAL A 169 11.25 -11.79 2.75
N GLY A 170 10.53 -10.67 2.71
CA GLY A 170 9.62 -10.19 3.73
C GLY A 170 8.17 -10.66 3.58
N HIS A 171 7.95 -11.93 3.25
CA HIS A 171 6.60 -12.42 2.92
C HIS A 171 5.70 -12.69 4.12
N THR A 172 6.21 -12.64 5.34
CA THR A 172 5.41 -12.72 6.57
C THR A 172 5.61 -11.48 7.43
N GLY A 173 4.68 -11.24 8.35
CA GLY A 173 4.80 -10.15 9.30
C GLY A 173 5.98 -10.31 10.26
N GLU A 174 6.31 -11.54 10.65
CA GLU A 174 7.50 -11.85 11.45
C GLU A 174 8.80 -11.51 10.72
N LEU A 175 8.90 -11.87 9.43
CA LEU A 175 10.08 -11.55 8.62
C LEU A 175 10.21 -10.04 8.38
N LEU A 176 9.10 -9.34 8.14
CA LEU A 176 9.11 -7.88 8.07
C LEU A 176 9.48 -7.21 9.39
N ALA A 177 9.00 -7.73 10.52
CA ALA A 177 9.38 -7.23 11.83
C ALA A 177 10.88 -7.39 12.08
N ASP A 178 11.48 -8.52 11.67
CA ASP A 178 12.93 -8.71 11.80
C ASP A 178 13.71 -7.76 10.88
N ILE A 179 13.30 -7.60 9.61
CA ILE A 179 13.90 -6.60 8.71
C ILE A 179 13.81 -5.20 9.32
N TYR A 180 12.64 -4.79 9.78
CA TYR A 180 12.42 -3.47 10.40
C TYR A 180 13.35 -3.23 11.60
N ARG A 181 13.49 -4.24 12.47
CA ARG A 181 14.37 -4.17 13.64
C ARG A 181 15.86 -4.17 13.27
N ARG A 182 16.26 -4.87 12.21
CA ARG A 182 17.65 -4.85 11.70
C ARG A 182 18.00 -3.52 11.06
N VAL A 183 17.08 -2.96 10.28
CA VAL A 183 17.26 -1.64 9.64
C VAL A 183 17.27 -0.53 10.68
N ASN A 184 16.37 -0.59 11.67
CA ASN A 184 16.28 0.34 12.81
C ASN A 184 16.43 1.81 12.39
N HIS A 185 15.62 2.25 11.43
CA HIS A 185 15.76 3.55 10.81
C HIS A 185 14.45 4.37 10.90
N PRO A 186 14.48 5.66 11.31
CA PRO A 186 13.28 6.48 11.43
C PRO A 186 12.56 6.68 10.09
N GLY A 187 13.29 6.57 8.97
CA GLY A 187 12.81 6.64 7.60
C GLY A 187 11.92 5.46 7.16
N LEU A 188 11.91 4.35 7.91
CA LEU A 188 11.22 3.11 7.56
C LEU A 188 9.96 2.91 8.42
N VAL A 189 8.89 2.44 7.79
CA VAL A 189 7.69 1.89 8.45
C VAL A 189 7.27 0.58 7.77
N LEU A 190 6.34 -0.14 8.37
CA LEU A 190 5.74 -1.37 7.83
C LEU A 190 4.32 -1.08 7.32
N VAL A 191 3.95 -1.77 6.25
CA VAL A 191 2.62 -1.72 5.64
C VAL A 191 1.99 -3.11 5.78
N PHE A 192 0.90 -3.18 6.52
CA PHE A 192 0.19 -4.44 6.72
C PHE A 192 -0.83 -4.67 5.62
N ASP A 193 -0.86 -5.89 5.08
CA ASP A 193 -1.86 -6.36 4.13
C ASP A 193 -2.29 -7.77 4.54
N ALA A 194 -3.56 -7.92 4.91
CA ALA A 194 -4.06 -9.18 5.43
C ALA A 194 -4.24 -10.24 4.33
N ALA A 195 -4.71 -9.84 3.15
CA ALA A 195 -4.94 -10.78 2.06
C ALA A 195 -3.63 -11.38 1.55
N ASN A 196 -2.54 -10.62 1.53
CA ASN A 196 -1.22 -11.13 1.17
C ASN A 196 -0.79 -12.28 2.10
N LEU A 197 -1.27 -12.34 3.34
CA LEU A 197 -1.06 -13.47 4.25
C LEU A 197 -2.07 -14.60 4.04
N ILE A 198 -3.35 -14.27 3.83
CA ILE A 198 -4.40 -15.29 3.58
C ILE A 198 -4.07 -16.13 2.34
N VAL A 199 -3.61 -15.50 1.25
CA VAL A 199 -3.24 -16.19 0.00
C VAL A 199 -1.98 -17.04 0.12
N GLN A 200 -1.28 -16.98 1.26
CA GLN A 200 -0.18 -17.87 1.62
C GLN A 200 -0.63 -19.06 2.49
N GLY A 201 -1.93 -19.16 2.79
CA GLY A 201 -2.52 -20.23 3.61
C GLY A 201 -2.50 -19.95 5.12
N PHE A 202 -2.39 -18.69 5.54
CA PHE A 202 -2.57 -18.31 6.94
C PHE A 202 -4.06 -18.34 7.31
N SER A 203 -4.37 -18.85 8.50
CA SER A 203 -5.70 -18.73 9.10
C SER A 203 -5.91 -17.33 9.68
N THR A 204 -7.16 -16.95 9.95
CA THR A 204 -7.52 -15.70 10.64
C THR A 204 -6.72 -15.48 11.92
N THR A 205 -6.54 -16.51 12.74
CA THR A 205 -5.77 -16.42 13.99
C THR A 205 -4.29 -16.14 13.73
N GLU A 206 -3.72 -16.73 12.69
CA GLU A 206 -2.31 -16.52 12.37
C GLU A 206 -2.08 -15.17 11.68
N VAL A 207 -3.02 -14.70 10.86
CA VAL A 207 -3.00 -13.32 10.34
C VAL A 207 -2.96 -12.32 11.49
N PHE A 208 -3.75 -12.54 12.55
CA PHE A 208 -3.68 -11.67 13.73
C PHE A 208 -2.31 -11.74 14.43
N ARG A 209 -1.66 -12.90 14.50
CA ARG A 209 -0.28 -13.00 15.04
C ARG A 209 0.73 -12.24 14.17
N GLN A 210 0.58 -12.29 12.84
CA GLN A 210 1.43 -11.53 11.92
C GLN A 210 1.20 -10.02 12.08
N TRP A 211 -0.05 -9.59 12.28
CA TRP A 211 -0.38 -8.21 12.67
C TRP A 211 0.37 -7.82 13.94
N GLU A 212 0.25 -8.62 15.01
CA GLU A 212 0.91 -8.37 16.29
C GLU A 212 2.43 -8.22 16.16
N ALA A 213 3.08 -9.07 15.34
CA ALA A 213 4.51 -8.99 15.07
C ALA A 213 4.89 -7.67 14.38
N MET A 214 4.06 -7.17 13.46
CA MET A 214 4.34 -5.93 12.71
C MET A 214 4.03 -4.65 13.49
N LYS A 215 3.17 -4.68 14.52
CA LYS A 215 2.71 -3.48 15.27
C LYS A 215 3.79 -2.47 15.62
N PRO A 216 4.98 -2.85 16.10
CA PRO A 216 6.03 -1.88 16.45
C PRO A 216 6.49 -1.00 15.27
N GLY A 217 6.34 -1.50 14.04
CA GLY A 217 6.75 -0.82 12.82
C GLY A 217 5.63 -0.24 11.97
N ILE A 218 4.36 -0.52 12.26
CA ILE A 218 3.22 -0.11 11.40
C ILE A 218 3.22 1.39 11.15
N GLY A 219 3.09 1.75 9.86
CA GLY A 219 2.83 3.11 9.39
C GLY A 219 1.40 3.27 8.89
N TRP A 220 0.99 2.43 7.93
CA TRP A 220 -0.37 2.40 7.40
C TRP A 220 -0.78 0.96 7.05
N VAL A 221 -2.03 0.78 6.64
CA VAL A 221 -2.61 -0.55 6.39
C VAL A 221 -3.28 -0.56 5.02
N HIS A 222 -3.02 -1.60 4.22
CA HIS A 222 -3.78 -1.91 3.03
C HIS A 222 -5.01 -2.75 3.40
N ILE A 223 -6.17 -2.38 2.85
CA ILE A 223 -7.44 -3.06 3.05
C ILE A 223 -7.75 -3.89 1.82
N LYS A 224 -7.46 -5.19 1.94
CA LYS A 224 -7.69 -6.23 0.96
C LYS A 224 -8.05 -7.51 1.71
N ASP A 225 -9.07 -8.22 1.26
CA ASP A 225 -9.47 -9.50 1.89
C ASP A 225 -9.67 -10.58 0.83
N TYR A 226 -9.58 -11.82 1.28
CA TYR A 226 -9.67 -13.00 0.44
C TYR A 226 -10.53 -14.06 1.14
N ARG A 227 -11.30 -14.79 0.35
CA ARG A 227 -12.04 -15.95 0.89
C ARG A 227 -11.06 -17.00 1.42
N LYS A 228 -11.53 -17.86 2.31
CA LYS A 228 -10.69 -18.95 2.84
C LYS A 228 -10.07 -19.75 1.69
N VAL A 229 -8.75 -19.88 1.68
CA VAL A 229 -8.06 -20.77 0.77
C VAL A 229 -8.20 -22.21 1.27
N SER A 230 -8.72 -23.11 0.44
CA SER A 230 -8.66 -24.55 0.66
C SER A 230 -7.42 -25.13 -0.03
N GLY A 231 -6.57 -25.85 0.70
CA GLY A 231 -5.57 -26.74 0.09
C GLY A 231 -4.24 -26.12 -0.39
N GLN A 232 -3.90 -24.87 -0.06
CA GLN A 232 -2.53 -24.38 -0.29
C GLN A 232 -1.58 -24.80 0.84
N ALA A 233 -0.44 -25.38 0.47
CA ALA A 233 0.65 -25.67 1.40
C ALA A 233 1.47 -24.39 1.65
N ARG A 234 1.61 -24.02 2.92
CA ARG A 234 2.40 -22.86 3.36
C ARG A 234 3.84 -22.94 2.85
N GLY A 235 4.40 -21.78 2.51
CA GLY A 235 5.80 -21.67 2.06
C GLY A 235 6.05 -22.13 0.62
N LYS A 236 5.00 -22.48 -0.15
CA LYS A 236 5.13 -22.67 -1.59
C LYS A 236 4.96 -21.35 -2.33
N HIS A 237 5.56 -21.29 -3.52
CA HIS A 237 5.39 -20.18 -4.44
C HIS A 237 3.90 -19.97 -4.76
N ILE A 238 3.43 -18.72 -4.61
CA ILE A 238 2.05 -18.34 -4.90
C ILE A 238 1.97 -17.82 -6.32
N ASN A 239 1.10 -18.42 -7.14
CA ASN A 239 0.77 -17.87 -8.45
C ASN A 239 -0.27 -16.76 -8.29
N GLU A 240 0.20 -15.53 -8.15
CA GLU A 240 -0.62 -14.34 -7.92
C GLU A 240 -1.60 -14.08 -9.08
N GLU A 241 -1.27 -14.49 -10.32
CA GLU A 241 -2.15 -14.32 -11.50
C GLU A 241 -3.40 -15.22 -11.48
N MET A 242 -3.43 -16.24 -10.62
CA MET A 242 -4.56 -17.17 -10.49
C MET A 242 -5.48 -16.86 -9.30
N LEU A 243 -5.24 -15.77 -8.57
CA LEU A 243 -6.04 -15.39 -7.42
C LEU A 243 -7.31 -14.67 -7.88
N ALA A 244 -8.47 -15.30 -7.66
CA ALA A 244 -9.76 -14.81 -8.16
C ALA A 244 -10.83 -14.59 -7.08
N ASN A 245 -10.58 -14.98 -5.82
CA ASN A 245 -11.57 -14.94 -4.75
C ASN A 245 -11.38 -13.80 -3.74
N PHE A 246 -10.91 -12.65 -4.22
CA PHE A 246 -10.88 -11.42 -3.43
C PHE A 246 -12.29 -10.97 -3.10
N VAL A 247 -12.46 -10.45 -1.89
CA VAL A 247 -13.76 -10.01 -1.37
C VAL A 247 -13.58 -8.78 -0.49
N PRO A 248 -14.64 -7.98 -0.26
CA PRO A 248 -14.59 -6.89 0.69
C PRO A 248 -14.26 -7.34 2.12
N ALA A 249 -13.75 -6.40 2.93
CA ALA A 249 -13.23 -6.65 4.28
C ALA A 249 -14.24 -7.22 5.30
N ASP A 250 -15.54 -7.12 5.03
CA ASP A 250 -16.62 -7.69 5.85
C ASP A 250 -16.99 -9.14 5.46
N ARG A 251 -16.45 -9.66 4.34
CA ARG A 251 -16.79 -10.98 3.78
C ARG A 251 -15.63 -11.97 3.77
N GLY A 252 -14.40 -11.50 3.90
CA GLY A 252 -13.23 -12.36 3.85
C GLY A 252 -12.87 -12.99 5.19
N THR A 253 -11.62 -13.40 5.30
CA THR A 253 -11.14 -14.20 6.43
C THR A 253 -9.94 -13.59 7.15
N ALA A 254 -9.53 -12.40 6.77
CA ALA A 254 -8.47 -11.64 7.43
C ALA A 254 -8.77 -11.31 8.90
N GLY A 255 -10.05 -11.14 9.26
CA GLY A 255 -10.44 -10.72 10.61
C GLY A 255 -10.21 -9.22 10.85
N HIS A 256 -10.49 -8.38 9.84
CA HIS A 256 -10.29 -6.93 9.87
C HIS A 256 -10.91 -6.24 11.11
N GLU A 257 -12.07 -6.66 11.60
CA GLU A 257 -12.69 -6.08 12.80
C GLU A 257 -11.75 -6.14 14.03
N ARG A 258 -11.10 -7.29 14.25
CA ARG A 258 -10.16 -7.47 15.37
C ARG A 258 -8.89 -6.64 15.17
N ILE A 259 -8.36 -6.61 13.95
CA ILE A 259 -7.16 -5.84 13.58
C ILE A 259 -7.41 -4.35 13.79
N LEU A 260 -8.51 -3.83 13.28
CA LEU A 260 -8.87 -2.41 13.38
C LEU A 260 -9.23 -2.01 14.81
N SER A 261 -9.85 -2.90 15.58
CA SER A 261 -10.08 -2.70 17.03
C SER A 261 -8.77 -2.57 17.81
N ASP A 262 -7.74 -3.35 17.45
CA ASP A 262 -6.40 -3.27 18.06
C ASP A 262 -5.66 -2.02 17.59
N LEU A 263 -5.70 -1.68 16.29
CA LEU A 263 -5.14 -0.44 15.72
C LEU A 263 -5.66 0.80 16.45
N ARG A 264 -6.97 0.84 16.77
CA ARG A 264 -7.59 1.93 17.54
C ARG A 264 -6.83 2.24 18.83
N THR A 265 -6.31 1.22 19.51
CA THR A 265 -5.62 1.38 20.80
C THR A 265 -4.30 2.13 20.68
N MET A 266 -3.66 2.08 19.51
CA MET A 266 -2.39 2.75 19.23
C MET A 266 -2.53 3.97 18.31
N LEU A 267 -3.72 4.22 17.77
CA LEU A 267 -4.00 5.25 16.77
C LEU A 267 -3.56 6.66 17.20
N PRO A 268 -3.83 7.17 18.42
CA PRO A 268 -3.37 8.50 18.82
C PRO A 268 -1.83 8.65 18.79
N THR A 269 -1.12 7.63 19.27
CA THR A 269 0.35 7.61 19.30
C THR A 269 0.92 7.52 17.89
N LEU A 270 0.34 6.65 17.05
CA LEU A 270 0.77 6.48 15.67
C LEU A 270 0.51 7.75 14.85
N THR A 271 -0.68 8.35 14.95
CA THR A 271 -0.99 9.64 14.31
C THR A 271 0.02 10.71 14.68
N LYS A 272 0.37 10.86 15.97
CA LYS A 272 1.39 11.82 16.40
C LYS A 272 2.78 11.52 15.83
N LYS A 273 3.16 10.24 15.72
CA LYS A 273 4.43 9.81 15.10
C LYS A 273 4.48 10.21 13.63
N LEU A 274 3.41 9.96 12.89
CA LEU A 274 3.31 10.27 11.46
C LEU A 274 3.25 11.79 11.20
N GLN A 275 2.49 12.54 12.01
CA GLN A 275 2.39 14.01 11.90
C GLN A 275 3.72 14.72 12.12
N ARG A 276 4.59 14.21 13.01
CA ARG A 276 5.96 14.75 13.16
C ARG A 276 6.82 14.61 11.90
N ARG A 277 6.42 13.74 10.97
CA ARG A 277 7.07 13.54 9.67
C ARG A 277 6.29 14.21 8.52
N GLY A 278 5.34 15.09 8.84
CA GLY A 278 4.51 15.77 7.85
C GLY A 278 3.43 14.90 7.20
N ILE A 279 3.18 13.68 7.69
CA ILE A 279 2.11 12.82 7.21
C ILE A 279 0.82 13.17 7.97
N PRO A 280 -0.32 13.41 7.30
CA PRO A 280 -1.51 13.98 7.95
C PRO A 280 -2.13 13.07 9.03
N GLY A 281 -2.01 11.76 8.88
CA GLY A 281 -2.56 10.76 9.80
C GLY A 281 -2.25 9.33 9.37
N VAL A 282 -2.97 8.38 9.96
CA VAL A 282 -2.86 6.96 9.60
C VAL A 282 -3.82 6.66 8.46
N PHE A 283 -3.30 6.13 7.35
CA PHE A 283 -4.11 5.72 6.22
C PHE A 283 -4.58 4.26 6.35
N LEU A 284 -5.83 4.03 5.96
CA LEU A 284 -6.31 2.73 5.51
C LEU A 284 -6.52 2.84 3.99
N ASP A 285 -5.70 2.12 3.24
CA ASP A 285 -5.60 2.23 1.78
C ASP A 285 -6.29 1.04 1.12
N LEU A 286 -7.39 1.28 0.41
CA LEU A 286 -8.15 0.22 -0.25
C LEU A 286 -7.41 -0.33 -1.48
N GLU A 287 -7.25 -1.64 -1.51
CA GLU A 287 -6.73 -2.39 -2.66
C GLU A 287 -7.58 -3.67 -2.86
N PRO A 288 -8.86 -3.55 -3.25
CA PRO A 288 -9.82 -4.63 -3.04
C PRO A 288 -9.73 -5.81 -4.02
N HIS A 289 -9.30 -5.59 -5.26
CA HIS A 289 -9.30 -6.57 -6.36
C HIS A 289 -10.63 -7.34 -6.58
N VAL A 290 -11.78 -6.77 -6.22
CA VAL A 290 -13.04 -7.53 -6.12
C VAL A 290 -13.66 -7.97 -7.46
N ARG A 291 -13.14 -7.47 -8.60
CA ARG A 291 -13.51 -7.94 -9.95
C ARG A 291 -12.45 -8.83 -10.59
N GLY A 292 -11.20 -8.82 -10.10
CA GLY A 292 -10.12 -9.68 -10.56
C GLY A 292 -8.76 -9.21 -10.02
N GLY A 293 -7.87 -10.14 -9.68
CA GLY A 293 -6.54 -9.84 -9.11
C GLY A 293 -5.38 -10.38 -9.97
N GLY A 294 -4.16 -9.91 -9.68
CA GLY A 294 -2.91 -10.36 -10.32
C GLY A 294 -1.64 -9.75 -9.71
N GLN A 295 -0.46 -10.27 -10.10
CA GLN A 295 0.86 -9.92 -9.52
C GLN A 295 1.24 -8.42 -9.62
N TYR A 296 0.70 -7.71 -10.61
CA TYR A 296 1.03 -6.31 -10.90
C TYR A 296 -0.15 -5.35 -10.67
N GLY A 297 -1.18 -5.83 -9.98
CA GLY A 297 -2.41 -5.11 -9.68
C GLY A 297 -3.64 -5.94 -10.01
N GLY A 298 -4.78 -5.39 -9.67
CA GLY A 298 -6.06 -5.94 -10.07
C GLY A 298 -7.10 -4.84 -10.15
N THR A 299 -8.34 -5.25 -10.31
CA THR A 299 -9.42 -4.38 -10.71
C THR A 299 -10.61 -4.58 -9.81
N SER A 300 -11.20 -3.47 -9.41
CA SER A 300 -12.47 -3.42 -8.68
C SER A 300 -13.55 -2.75 -9.51
N GLY A 301 -13.18 -1.88 -10.45
CA GLY A 301 -14.10 -0.94 -11.08
C GLY A 301 -14.65 0.09 -10.10
N PRO A 302 -15.37 1.11 -10.59
CA PRO A 302 -15.91 2.16 -9.73
C PRO A 302 -16.95 1.61 -8.74
N ASP A 303 -17.73 0.63 -9.18
CA ASP A 303 -18.74 -0.01 -8.35
C ASP A 303 -18.13 -0.92 -7.28
N GLY A 304 -17.15 -1.76 -7.64
CA GLY A 304 -16.45 -2.62 -6.69
C GLY A 304 -15.65 -1.83 -5.67
N MET A 305 -15.03 -0.71 -6.06
CA MET A 305 -14.38 0.20 -5.12
C MET A 305 -15.38 0.78 -4.13
N GLY A 306 -16.54 1.25 -4.60
CA GLY A 306 -17.61 1.74 -3.72
C GLY A 306 -18.17 0.66 -2.78
N ILE A 307 -18.31 -0.58 -3.24
CA ILE A 307 -18.72 -1.72 -2.41
C ILE A 307 -17.67 -1.99 -1.32
N ALA A 308 -16.38 -2.02 -1.69
CA ALA A 308 -15.28 -2.26 -0.78
C ALA A 308 -15.17 -1.16 0.29
N LEU A 309 -15.34 0.11 -0.09
CA LEU A 309 -15.34 1.23 0.84
C LEU A 309 -16.49 1.13 1.85
N ARG A 310 -17.73 0.89 1.38
CA ARG A 310 -18.88 0.74 2.30
C ARG A 310 -18.70 -0.44 3.26
N ALA A 311 -18.12 -1.54 2.79
CA ALA A 311 -17.77 -2.67 3.64
C ALA A 311 -16.71 -2.29 4.70
N LEU A 312 -15.65 -1.58 4.31
CA LEU A 312 -14.64 -1.07 5.24
C LEU A 312 -15.29 -0.15 6.29
N CYS A 313 -16.12 0.81 5.87
CA CYS A 313 -16.86 1.68 6.79
C CYS A 313 -17.69 0.88 7.80
N ALA A 314 -18.42 -0.15 7.36
CA ALA A 314 -19.18 -1.01 8.26
C ALA A 314 -18.29 -1.77 9.27
N VAL A 315 -17.07 -2.18 8.89
CA VAL A 315 -16.11 -2.78 9.81
C VAL A 315 -15.54 -1.73 10.77
N LEU A 316 -15.26 -0.51 10.31
CA LEU A 316 -14.78 0.60 11.14
C LEU A 316 -15.79 0.98 12.22
N GLU A 317 -17.08 1.01 11.89
CA GLU A 317 -18.16 1.25 12.86
C GLU A 317 -18.17 0.19 13.96
N LYS A 318 -18.05 -1.10 13.59
CA LYS A 318 -17.97 -2.21 14.57
C LYS A 318 -16.73 -2.10 15.45
N ALA A 319 -15.57 -1.77 14.85
CA ALA A 319 -14.32 -1.54 15.57
C ALA A 319 -14.32 -0.22 16.37
N LYS A 320 -15.32 0.64 16.16
CA LYS A 320 -15.43 2.01 16.69
C LYS A 320 -14.18 2.83 16.41
N VAL A 321 -13.71 2.78 15.16
CA VAL A 321 -12.62 3.60 14.65
C VAL A 321 -13.25 4.75 13.87
N GLY A 322 -12.96 5.98 14.26
CA GLY A 322 -13.48 7.14 13.55
C GLY A 322 -12.83 7.29 12.17
N TYR A 323 -13.59 7.79 11.20
CA TYR A 323 -13.12 8.14 9.88
C TYR A 323 -13.89 9.35 9.37
N HIS A 324 -13.48 9.85 8.22
CA HIS A 324 -14.18 10.91 7.50
C HIS A 324 -14.29 10.51 6.03
N LEU A 325 -15.45 10.78 5.45
CA LEU A 325 -15.67 10.79 4.01
C LEU A 325 -16.24 12.15 3.69
N ARG A 326 -15.80 12.74 2.57
CA ARG A 326 -16.25 14.06 2.13
C ARG A 326 -17.77 14.16 2.18
N ASP A 327 -18.27 15.15 2.90
CA ASP A 327 -19.69 15.43 3.07
C ASP A 327 -20.07 16.80 2.49
N PHE A 328 -21.28 17.27 2.78
CA PHE A 328 -21.77 18.54 2.26
C PHE A 328 -21.06 19.75 2.89
N ASP A 329 -20.63 19.66 4.14
CA ASP A 329 -19.94 20.75 4.82
C ASP A 329 -18.55 20.95 4.20
N ASP A 330 -17.87 19.86 3.83
CA ASP A 330 -16.61 19.94 3.06
C ASP A 330 -16.80 20.60 1.70
N LEU A 331 -17.89 20.27 0.98
CA LEU A 331 -18.21 20.91 -0.30
C LEU A 331 -18.52 22.41 -0.13
N LEU A 332 -19.17 22.81 0.96
CA LEU A 332 -19.39 24.21 1.28
C LEU A 332 -18.06 24.93 1.58
N ALA A 333 -17.17 24.30 2.34
CA ALA A 333 -15.85 24.84 2.64
C ALA A 333 -15.01 25.04 1.36
N ALA A 334 -15.07 24.09 0.41
CA ALA A 334 -14.37 24.18 -0.87
C ALA A 334 -14.90 25.32 -1.78
N ARG A 335 -16.13 25.81 -1.58
CA ARG A 335 -16.70 26.94 -2.35
C ARG A 335 -16.13 28.30 -1.93
N GLY A 336 -15.49 28.41 -0.76
CA GLY A 336 -14.77 29.60 -0.32
C GLY A 336 -15.65 30.80 0.08
N PHE A 337 -16.82 30.57 0.68
CA PHE A 337 -17.67 31.64 1.24
C PHE A 337 -17.21 32.12 2.62
#